data_AF-A0A221M7G5-F1
#
_entry.id   AF-A0A221M7G5-F1
#
_cell.length_a   1.000
_cell.length_b   1.000
_cell.length_c   1.000
_cell.angle_alpha   90.00
_cell.angle_beta   90.00
_cell.angle_gamma   90.00
#
_symmetry.space_group_name_H-M   'P 1'
#
loop_
_entity.id
_entity.type
_entity.pdbx_description
1 polymer ?
#
loop_
_entity_poly.entity_id
_entity_poly.type
_entity_poly.pdbx_seq_one_letter_code
_entity_poly.pdbx_strand_id
1 'polypeptide(L)'
;MKMATPVLPVSIQTMILQQQGTTIYYPQIVGLSNTNVQQTINQTIYQQVQSLIQQQYQQQGTNSFTEMIGSFEIKTNERNILSLSLTNYAYAYQHAHGLTLMKSLTFNVQTGEQYQLKDLFKPGSNYVEALSKIVQTQINERNIQLLGEFSGISPDQDFYIADKALVIYFQLYEITPYYVGFPMFPISVFSLQDIMNENGPLGQMAVNN
;
A
#
# COMPACT_ATOMS: atom_id res chain seq x y z
N MET A 1 -9.78 -13.38 -36.49
CA MET A 1 -9.52 -12.54 -35.29
C MET A 1 -9.77 -13.39 -34.06
N LYS A 2 -8.75 -13.68 -33.25
CA LYS A 2 -8.99 -14.16 -31.88
C LYS A 2 -9.54 -12.96 -31.11
N MET A 3 -10.79 -13.03 -30.64
CA MET A 3 -11.28 -12.03 -29.70
C MET A 3 -10.37 -12.09 -28.47
N ALA A 4 -9.72 -10.97 -28.13
CA ALA A 4 -8.97 -10.88 -26.90
C ALA A 4 -9.96 -10.99 -25.75
N THR A 5 -9.80 -12.01 -24.91
CA THR A 5 -10.62 -12.17 -23.71
C THR A 5 -10.39 -10.93 -22.82
N PRO A 6 -11.45 -10.24 -22.37
CA PRO A 6 -11.27 -9.09 -21.50
C PRO A 6 -10.57 -9.51 -20.21
N VAL A 7 -9.59 -8.71 -19.79
CA VAL A 7 -8.94 -8.86 -18.47
C VAL A 7 -9.93 -8.36 -17.43
N LEU A 8 -10.41 -9.26 -16.58
CA LEU A 8 -11.35 -8.95 -15.51
C LEU A 8 -10.61 -8.74 -14.18
N PRO A 9 -11.14 -7.90 -13.27
CA PRO A 9 -10.70 -7.84 -11.89
C PRO A 9 -10.70 -9.22 -11.24
N VAL A 10 -9.73 -9.48 -10.36
CA VAL A 10 -9.74 -10.73 -9.57
C VAL A 10 -10.86 -10.66 -8.53
N SER A 11 -11.46 -11.81 -8.21
CA SER A 11 -12.47 -11.86 -7.14
C SER A 11 -11.79 -11.77 -5.78
N ILE A 12 -12.32 -10.93 -4.89
CA ILE A 12 -11.81 -10.74 -3.53
C ILE A 12 -12.81 -11.35 -2.55
N GLN A 13 -12.33 -12.27 -1.71
CA GLN A 13 -13.05 -12.78 -0.56
C GLN A 13 -12.48 -12.15 0.71
N THR A 14 -13.36 -11.64 1.58
CA THR A 14 -12.95 -11.17 2.91
C THR A 14 -12.81 -12.35 3.84
N MET A 15 -11.63 -12.47 4.45
CA MET A 15 -11.33 -13.42 5.50
C MET A 15 -11.29 -12.70 6.85
N ILE A 16 -11.54 -13.44 7.93
CA ILE A 16 -11.55 -12.91 9.29
C ILE A 16 -10.60 -13.74 10.15
N LEU A 17 -9.64 -13.07 10.78
CA LEU A 17 -8.88 -13.60 11.90
C LEU A 17 -9.49 -13.04 13.19
N GLN A 18 -10.06 -13.91 14.02
CA GLN A 18 -10.73 -13.52 15.25
C GLN A 18 -10.18 -14.30 16.45
N GLN A 19 -9.81 -13.57 17.49
CA GLN A 19 -9.41 -14.08 18.80
C GLN A 19 -9.83 -13.08 19.88
N GLN A 20 -9.61 -13.39 21.16
CA GLN A 20 -10.02 -12.49 22.25
C GLN A 20 -9.37 -11.09 22.09
N GLY A 21 -10.19 -10.05 22.00
CA GLY A 21 -9.75 -8.66 21.84
C GLY A 21 -9.13 -8.32 20.48
N THR A 22 -9.14 -9.24 19.49
CA THR A 22 -8.59 -9.00 18.14
C THR A 22 -9.56 -9.44 17.06
N THR A 23 -9.88 -8.55 16.14
CA THR A 23 -10.65 -8.87 14.92
C THR A 23 -9.96 -8.23 13.72
N ILE A 24 -9.49 -9.04 12.78
CA ILE A 24 -8.78 -8.56 11.59
C ILE A 24 -9.47 -9.08 10.33
N TYR A 25 -9.96 -8.14 9.52
CA TYR A 25 -10.47 -8.40 8.18
C TYR A 25 -9.32 -8.25 7.19
N TYR A 26 -9.13 -9.24 6.32
CA TYR A 26 -8.09 -9.19 5.28
C TYR A 26 -8.57 -9.86 3.98
N PRO A 27 -8.05 -9.45 2.81
CA PRO A 27 -8.49 -9.99 1.54
C PRO A 27 -7.76 -11.29 1.19
N GLN A 28 -8.46 -12.19 0.51
CA GLN A 28 -7.86 -13.24 -0.31
C GLN A 28 -8.41 -13.15 -1.73
N ILE A 29 -7.53 -13.34 -2.71
CA ILE A 29 -7.92 -13.50 -4.09
C ILE A 29 -8.42 -14.94 -4.33
N VAL A 30 -9.49 -15.07 -5.11
CA VAL A 30 -10.11 -16.36 -5.43
C VAL A 30 -10.45 -16.46 -6.92
N GLY A 31 -10.53 -17.69 -7.43
CA GLY A 31 -10.96 -17.97 -8.79
C GLY A 31 -9.91 -17.75 -9.88
N LEU A 32 -8.62 -17.61 -9.52
CA LEU A 32 -7.56 -17.59 -10.52
C LEU A 32 -7.37 -18.98 -11.12
N SER A 33 -7.24 -19.05 -12.46
CA SER A 33 -6.92 -20.31 -13.15
C SER A 33 -5.55 -20.86 -12.75
N ASN A 34 -4.59 -19.99 -12.44
CA ASN A 34 -3.29 -20.39 -11.89
C ASN A 34 -3.35 -20.38 -10.36
N THR A 35 -3.59 -21.54 -9.76
CA THR A 35 -3.72 -21.70 -8.31
C THR A 35 -2.43 -21.41 -7.56
N ASN A 36 -1.26 -21.61 -8.18
CA ASN A 36 0.03 -21.32 -7.53
C ASN A 36 0.21 -19.82 -7.34
N VAL A 37 -0.09 -19.03 -8.38
CA VAL A 37 -0.08 -17.55 -8.30
C VAL A 37 -1.08 -17.06 -7.25
N GLN A 38 -2.27 -17.67 -7.21
CA GLN A 38 -3.27 -17.37 -6.19
C GLN A 38 -2.73 -17.58 -4.77
N GLN A 39 -2.11 -18.73 -4.54
CA GLN A 39 -1.53 -19.09 -3.25
C GLN A 39 -0.38 -18.15 -2.87
N THR A 40 0.50 -17.81 -3.80
CA THR A 40 1.60 -16.86 -3.56
C THR A 40 1.08 -15.51 -3.08
N ILE A 41 0.13 -14.90 -3.80
CA ILE A 41 -0.44 -13.59 -3.43
C ILE A 41 -1.13 -13.67 -2.07
N ASN A 42 -1.97 -14.69 -1.85
CA ASN A 42 -2.70 -14.84 -0.58
C ASN A 42 -1.76 -15.08 0.60
N GLN A 43 -0.66 -15.83 0.39
CA GLN A 43 0.35 -16.06 1.41
C GLN A 43 1.08 -14.76 1.77
N THR A 44 1.45 -13.95 0.78
CA THR A 44 2.08 -12.64 1.01
C THR A 44 1.15 -11.70 1.78
N ILE A 45 -0.14 -11.63 1.42
CA ILE A 45 -1.13 -10.82 2.15
C ILE A 45 -1.22 -11.28 3.61
N TYR A 46 -1.36 -12.59 3.83
CA TYR A 46 -1.46 -13.15 5.18
C TYR A 46 -0.20 -12.87 6.01
N GLN A 47 0.99 -13.03 5.43
CA GLN A 47 2.26 -12.70 6.08
C GLN A 47 2.35 -11.22 6.46
N GLN A 48 1.87 -10.32 5.60
CA GLN A 48 1.86 -8.89 5.91
C GLN A 48 0.87 -8.56 7.05
N VAL A 49 -0.28 -9.25 7.11
CA VAL A 49 -1.20 -9.14 8.26
C VAL A 49 -0.50 -9.56 9.55
N GLN A 50 0.16 -10.73 9.56
CA GLN A 50 0.92 -11.20 10.73
C GLN A 50 2.04 -10.23 11.12
N SER A 51 2.73 -9.65 10.13
CA SER A 51 3.77 -8.65 10.37
C SER A 51 3.22 -7.39 11.04
N LEU A 52 2.05 -6.89 10.61
CA LEU A 52 1.41 -5.73 11.27
C LEU A 52 1.04 -6.03 12.72
N ILE A 53 0.49 -7.22 13.00
CA ILE A 53 0.20 -7.67 14.37
C ILE A 53 1.48 -7.68 15.21
N GLN A 54 2.56 -8.27 14.70
CA GLN A 54 3.84 -8.32 15.39
C GLN A 54 4.42 -6.92 15.64
N GLN A 55 4.34 -6.03 14.65
CA GLN A 55 4.78 -4.64 14.76
C GLN A 55 4.01 -3.88 15.83
N GLN A 56 2.70 -4.13 15.99
CA GLN A 56 1.94 -3.51 17.08
C GLN A 56 2.52 -3.86 18.46
N TYR A 57 2.77 -5.15 18.73
CA TYR A 57 3.37 -5.57 19.99
C TYR A 57 4.74 -4.92 20.22
N GLN A 58 5.57 -4.85 19.16
CA GLN A 58 6.89 -4.24 19.22
C GLN A 58 6.84 -2.73 19.49
N GLN A 59 6.03 -1.97 18.74
CA GLN A 59 5.99 -0.51 18.83
C GLN A 59 5.30 -0.02 20.11
N GLN A 60 4.31 -0.77 20.62
CA GLN A 60 3.61 -0.42 21.85
C GLN A 60 4.23 -1.08 23.10
N GLY A 61 5.27 -1.90 22.95
CA GLY A 61 6.00 -2.49 24.09
C GLY A 61 5.14 -3.30 25.04
N THR A 62 4.08 -3.95 24.52
CA THR A 62 3.11 -4.73 25.30
C THR A 62 3.06 -6.17 24.82
N ASN A 63 2.49 -7.07 25.64
CA ASN A 63 2.17 -8.45 25.27
C ASN A 63 0.67 -8.68 25.09
N SER A 64 -0.16 -7.66 25.28
CA SER A 64 -1.62 -7.75 25.15
C SER A 64 -2.25 -6.42 24.78
N PHE A 65 -3.37 -6.49 24.06
CA PHE A 65 -4.17 -5.33 23.69
C PHE A 65 -5.58 -5.46 24.27
N THR A 66 -6.17 -4.33 24.64
CA THR A 66 -7.60 -4.28 25.00
C THR A 66 -8.46 -4.42 23.75
N GLU A 67 -8.00 -3.83 22.65
CA GLU A 67 -8.64 -3.90 21.34
C GLU A 67 -7.58 -3.90 20.24
N MET A 68 -7.77 -4.75 19.25
CA MET A 68 -7.03 -4.74 17.99
C MET A 68 -8.01 -4.97 16.85
N ILE A 69 -8.08 -4.01 15.93
CA ILE A 69 -8.97 -4.06 14.77
C ILE A 69 -8.12 -3.87 13.52
N GLY A 70 -8.17 -4.85 12.61
CA GLY A 70 -7.55 -4.75 11.30
C GLY A 70 -8.58 -4.69 10.18
N SER A 71 -8.30 -3.92 9.15
CA SER A 71 -9.13 -3.82 7.95
C SER A 71 -8.27 -3.70 6.70
N PHE A 72 -8.91 -3.72 5.53
CA PHE A 72 -8.23 -3.52 4.27
C PHE A 72 -9.06 -2.66 3.32
N GLU A 73 -8.39 -2.07 2.34
CA GLU A 73 -9.02 -1.39 1.21
C GLU A 73 -8.36 -1.86 -0.08
N ILE A 74 -9.19 -2.14 -1.10
CA ILE A 74 -8.71 -2.35 -2.47
C ILE A 74 -8.52 -0.98 -3.09
N LYS A 75 -7.30 -0.67 -3.50
CA LYS A 75 -6.92 0.61 -4.11
C LYS A 75 -7.02 0.56 -5.64
N THR A 76 -6.64 -0.58 -6.22
CA THR A 76 -6.87 -0.91 -7.64
C THR A 76 -7.01 -2.42 -7.80
N ASN A 77 -7.86 -2.85 -8.73
CA ASN A 77 -8.02 -4.24 -9.13
C ASN A 77 -8.44 -4.28 -10.60
N GLU A 78 -7.51 -3.93 -11.47
CA GLU A 78 -7.76 -3.75 -12.91
C GLU A 78 -6.45 -3.87 -13.68
N ARG A 79 -6.54 -4.13 -14.99
CA ARG A 79 -5.37 -4.24 -15.88
C ARG A 79 -4.31 -5.27 -15.41
N ASN A 80 -4.72 -6.29 -14.64
CA ASN A 80 -3.85 -7.26 -13.95
C ASN A 80 -3.04 -6.71 -12.76
N ILE A 81 -3.28 -5.48 -12.34
CA ILE A 81 -2.68 -4.90 -11.15
C ILE A 81 -3.70 -4.97 -10.01
N LEU A 82 -3.28 -5.60 -8.91
CA LEU A 82 -3.98 -5.55 -7.64
C LEU A 82 -3.15 -4.74 -6.66
N SER A 83 -3.66 -3.61 -6.20
CA SER A 83 -3.07 -2.82 -5.13
C SER A 83 -4.05 -2.70 -3.98
N LEU A 84 -3.58 -2.92 -2.75
CA LEU A 84 -4.40 -2.90 -1.56
C LEU A 84 -3.61 -2.31 -0.38
N SER A 85 -4.34 -1.73 0.58
CA SER A 85 -3.79 -1.36 1.89
C SER A 85 -4.38 -2.23 2.98
N LEU A 86 -3.53 -2.61 3.93
CA LEU A 86 -3.88 -3.27 5.18
C LEU A 86 -3.65 -2.27 6.30
N THR A 87 -4.65 -2.07 7.15
CA THR A 87 -4.51 -1.25 8.36
C THR A 87 -4.73 -2.11 9.60
N ASN A 88 -4.03 -1.78 10.68
CA ASN A 88 -4.22 -2.43 11.96
C ASN A 88 -4.16 -1.39 13.06
N TYR A 89 -5.30 -1.09 13.66
CA TYR A 89 -5.42 -0.32 14.89
C TYR A 89 -5.25 -1.24 16.09
N ALA A 90 -4.51 -0.80 17.10
CA ALA A 90 -4.45 -1.48 18.39
C ALA A 90 -4.35 -0.49 19.55
N TYR A 91 -5.01 -0.82 20.66
CA TYR A 91 -5.01 -0.05 21.89
C TYR A 91 -4.54 -0.91 23.07
N ALA A 92 -3.42 -0.53 23.67
CA ALA A 92 -2.91 -1.15 24.88
C ALA A 92 -3.47 -0.46 26.13
N TYR A 93 -3.78 -1.25 27.17
CA TYR A 93 -4.27 -0.73 28.44
C TYR A 93 -3.31 0.30 29.03
N GLN A 94 -3.85 1.41 29.56
CA GLN A 94 -3.12 2.58 30.10
C GLN A 94 -2.42 3.48 29.08
N HIS A 95 -2.43 3.14 27.79
CA HIS A 95 -1.94 4.08 26.77
C HIS A 95 -2.93 5.24 26.62
N ALA A 96 -2.41 6.44 26.29
CA ALA A 96 -3.23 7.64 26.13
C ALA A 96 -4.13 7.59 24.87
N HIS A 97 -3.68 6.87 23.84
CA HIS A 97 -4.43 6.61 22.60
C HIS A 97 -3.95 5.30 21.97
N GLY A 98 -4.71 4.80 20.98
CA GLY A 98 -4.28 3.68 20.17
C GLY A 98 -3.27 4.08 19.09
N LEU A 99 -2.75 3.09 18.39
CA LEU A 99 -1.84 3.26 17.26
C LEU A 99 -2.42 2.53 16.05
N THR A 100 -2.48 3.20 14.91
CA THR A 100 -2.81 2.56 13.64
C THR A 100 -1.54 2.42 12.82
N LEU A 101 -1.25 1.20 12.38
CA LEU A 101 -0.22 0.92 11.38
C LEU A 101 -0.89 0.67 10.04
N MET A 102 -0.23 1.06 8.95
CA MET A 102 -0.68 0.80 7.59
C MET A 102 0.46 0.23 6.75
N LYS A 103 0.18 -0.83 6.00
CA LYS A 103 1.08 -1.31 4.94
C LYS A 103 0.29 -1.60 3.68
N SER A 104 0.92 -1.37 2.54
CA SER A 104 0.28 -1.56 1.23
C SER A 104 1.06 -2.57 0.41
N LEU A 105 0.34 -3.31 -0.43
CA LEU A 105 0.89 -4.34 -1.29
C LEU A 105 0.36 -4.12 -2.71
N THR A 106 1.24 -4.22 -3.70
CA THR A 106 0.90 -4.10 -5.12
C THR A 106 1.44 -5.31 -5.86
N PHE A 107 0.58 -5.96 -6.63
CA PHE A 107 0.86 -7.23 -7.30
C PHE A 107 0.53 -7.18 -8.78
N ASN A 108 1.27 -7.94 -9.57
CA ASN A 108 0.80 -8.47 -10.83
C ASN A 108 0.06 -9.79 -10.58
N VAL A 109 -1.24 -9.83 -10.86
CA VAL A 109 -2.09 -11.00 -10.57
C VAL A 109 -1.89 -12.18 -11.53
N GLN A 110 -1.18 -11.98 -12.64
CA GLN A 110 -0.85 -13.04 -13.59
C GLN A 110 0.42 -13.80 -13.16
N THR A 111 1.39 -13.08 -12.61
CA THR A 111 2.71 -13.64 -12.26
C THR A 111 2.86 -13.93 -10.76
N GLY A 112 2.08 -13.26 -9.91
CA GLY A 112 2.24 -13.30 -8.45
C GLY A 112 3.36 -12.41 -7.94
N GLU A 113 4.01 -11.65 -8.82
CA GLU A 113 5.07 -10.72 -8.46
C GLU A 113 4.52 -9.58 -7.60
N GLN A 114 5.16 -9.34 -6.45
CA GLN A 114 4.93 -8.16 -5.62
C GLN A 114 5.92 -7.07 -6.02
N TYR A 115 5.41 -5.87 -6.29
CA TYR A 115 6.24 -4.72 -6.64
C TYR A 115 6.69 -3.93 -5.41
N GLN A 116 7.97 -3.59 -5.36
CA GLN A 116 8.55 -2.55 -4.51
C GLN A 116 8.52 -1.21 -5.25
N LEU A 117 8.66 -0.10 -4.52
CA LEU A 117 8.59 1.26 -5.11
C LEU A 117 9.58 1.43 -6.27
N LYS A 118 10.81 0.94 -6.11
CA LYS A 118 11.84 1.01 -7.15
C LYS A 118 11.46 0.29 -8.46
N ASP A 119 10.62 -0.75 -8.39
CA ASP A 119 10.25 -1.58 -9.56
C ASP A 119 9.30 -0.84 -10.52
N LEU A 120 8.70 0.27 -10.06
CA LEU A 120 7.84 1.14 -10.84
C LEU A 120 8.64 2.02 -11.82
N PHE A 121 9.96 2.11 -11.67
CA PHE A 121 10.80 3.08 -12.37
C PHE A 121 11.96 2.42 -13.13
N LYS A 122 12.51 3.14 -14.13
CA LYS A 122 13.64 2.68 -14.93
C LYS A 122 14.87 2.46 -14.02
N PRO A 123 15.69 1.42 -14.24
CA PRO A 123 16.96 1.27 -13.53
C PRO A 123 17.83 2.53 -13.67
N GLY A 124 18.36 3.02 -12.55
CA GLY A 124 19.16 4.26 -12.53
C GLY A 124 18.35 5.56 -12.66
N SER A 125 17.02 5.49 -12.77
CA SER A 125 16.19 6.69 -12.63
C SER A 125 16.29 7.23 -11.21
N ASN A 126 16.40 8.55 -11.08
CA ASN A 126 16.47 9.21 -9.79
C ASN A 126 15.06 9.45 -9.22
N TYR A 127 14.26 8.38 -9.11
CA TYR A 127 12.85 8.47 -8.73
C TYR A 127 12.66 9.03 -7.32
N VAL A 128 13.58 8.74 -6.39
CA VAL A 128 13.53 9.28 -5.02
C VAL A 128 13.53 10.80 -5.05
N GLU A 129 14.45 11.43 -5.79
CA GLU A 129 14.51 12.88 -5.91
C GLU A 129 13.28 13.45 -6.63
N ALA A 130 12.86 12.81 -7.73
CA ALA A 130 11.70 13.26 -8.52
C ALA A 130 10.40 13.24 -7.69
N LEU A 131 10.12 12.11 -7.00
CA LEU A 131 8.95 11.97 -6.15
C LEU A 131 9.02 12.90 -4.93
N SER A 132 10.20 13.06 -4.33
CA SER A 132 10.38 13.99 -3.20
C SER A 132 10.02 15.43 -3.58
N LYS A 133 10.42 15.89 -4.78
CA LYS A 133 10.03 17.23 -5.27
C LYS A 133 8.52 17.38 -5.43
N ILE A 134 7.84 16.35 -5.93
CA ILE A 134 6.39 16.36 -6.09
C ILE A 134 5.69 16.37 -4.72
N VAL A 135 6.14 15.54 -3.77
CA VAL A 135 5.63 15.50 -2.40
C VAL A 135 5.83 16.85 -1.70
N GLN A 136 7.02 17.44 -1.78
CA GLN A 136 7.32 18.75 -1.21
C GLN A 136 6.42 19.85 -1.79
N THR A 137 6.14 19.79 -3.10
CA THR A 137 5.23 20.74 -3.76
C THR A 137 3.82 20.62 -3.18
N GLN A 138 3.29 19.40 -3.07
CA GLN A 138 1.97 19.18 -2.48
C GLN A 138 1.89 19.54 -0.99
N ILE A 139 2.96 19.33 -0.22
CA ILE A 139 3.07 19.78 1.17
C ILE A 139 2.84 21.30 1.25
N ASN A 140 3.55 22.06 0.39
CA ASN A 140 3.49 23.51 0.37
C ASN A 140 2.11 24.01 -0.10
N GLU A 141 1.58 23.46 -1.19
CA GLU A 141 0.27 23.83 -1.75
C GLU A 141 -0.88 23.62 -0.76
N ARG A 142 -0.80 22.56 0.04
CA ARG A 142 -1.82 22.18 1.02
C ARG A 142 -1.56 22.76 2.41
N ASN A 143 -0.46 23.50 2.60
CA ASN A 143 0.00 24.03 3.89
C ASN A 143 0.03 22.96 5.00
N ILE A 144 0.61 21.79 4.69
CA ILE A 144 0.66 20.67 5.65
C ILE A 144 1.62 21.01 6.78
N GLN A 145 1.15 20.96 8.03
CA GLN A 145 1.98 21.14 9.20
C GLN A 145 2.93 19.95 9.40
N LEU A 146 4.23 20.18 9.24
CA LEU A 146 5.26 19.18 9.47
C LEU A 146 5.79 19.21 10.92
N LEU A 147 6.33 18.08 11.38
CA LEU A 147 7.08 17.96 12.64
C LEU A 147 8.51 18.52 12.54
N GLY A 148 9.03 18.66 11.32
CA GLY A 148 10.36 19.17 11.00
C GLY A 148 10.49 19.48 9.51
N GLU A 149 11.72 19.70 9.03
CA GLU A 149 11.97 19.87 7.59
C GLU A 149 11.74 18.56 6.83
N PHE A 150 11.14 18.64 5.64
CA PHE A 150 10.96 17.47 4.79
C PHE A 150 12.26 17.12 4.06
N SER A 151 12.81 15.94 4.36
CA SER A 151 14.09 15.47 3.80
C SER A 151 13.96 14.63 2.52
N GLY A 152 12.75 14.46 2.00
CA GLY A 152 12.46 13.54 0.90
C GLY A 152 11.89 12.20 1.35
N ILE A 153 11.46 11.39 0.38
CA ILE A 153 10.97 10.03 0.59
C ILE A 153 12.12 9.04 0.78
N SER A 154 11.88 7.89 1.43
CA SER A 154 12.85 6.79 1.41
C SER A 154 12.83 6.02 0.07
N PRO A 155 13.90 5.28 -0.30
CA PRO A 155 13.90 4.42 -1.47
C PRO A 155 12.84 3.31 -1.44
N ASP A 156 12.41 2.91 -0.25
CA ASP A 156 11.39 1.90 0.02
C ASP A 156 10.10 2.51 0.59
N GLN A 157 9.85 3.80 0.32
CA GLN A 157 8.70 4.54 0.86
C GLN A 157 7.40 3.79 0.56
N ASP A 158 6.53 3.77 1.56
CA ASP A 158 5.23 3.15 1.44
C ASP A 158 4.37 3.80 0.34
N PHE A 159 3.78 2.95 -0.50
CA PHE A 159 2.98 3.39 -1.63
C PHE A 159 1.84 2.41 -1.94
N TYR A 160 0.85 2.90 -2.69
CA TYR A 160 -0.09 2.06 -3.41
C TYR A 160 -0.40 2.66 -4.78
N ILE A 161 -1.03 1.89 -5.65
CA ILE A 161 -1.53 2.37 -6.94
C ILE A 161 -3.06 2.47 -6.85
N ALA A 162 -3.60 3.60 -7.27
CA ALA A 162 -5.03 3.85 -7.38
C ALA A 162 -5.34 4.38 -8.79
N ASP A 163 -5.79 3.48 -9.64
CA ASP A 163 -5.97 3.67 -11.08
C ASP A 163 -4.76 4.39 -11.71
N LYS A 164 -4.95 5.62 -12.21
CA LYS A 164 -3.90 6.40 -12.88
C LYS A 164 -3.04 7.23 -11.92
N ALA A 165 -3.00 6.85 -10.64
CA ALA A 165 -2.18 7.50 -9.63
C ALA A 165 -1.27 6.52 -8.89
N LEU A 166 0.00 6.90 -8.76
CA LEU A 166 0.87 6.43 -7.68
C LEU A 166 0.55 7.27 -6.44
N VAL A 167 0.25 6.65 -5.32
CA VAL A 167 0.07 7.36 -4.05
C VAL A 167 1.20 7.01 -3.11
N ILE A 168 2.01 8.01 -2.76
CA ILE A 168 3.02 7.92 -1.70
C ILE A 168 2.35 8.31 -0.38
N TYR A 169 2.64 7.58 0.69
CA TYR A 169 2.14 7.94 2.02
C TYR A 169 3.18 7.75 3.12
N PHE A 170 2.93 8.42 4.24
CA PHE A 170 3.78 8.45 5.42
C PHE A 170 3.01 7.93 6.63
N GLN A 171 3.68 7.20 7.52
CA GLN A 171 3.12 6.65 8.75
C GLN A 171 2.76 7.75 9.75
N LEU A 172 1.95 7.39 10.75
CA LEU A 172 1.66 8.30 11.86
C LEU A 172 2.96 8.77 12.52
N TYR A 173 3.07 10.07 12.79
CA TYR A 173 4.25 10.74 13.33
C TYR A 173 5.51 10.74 12.44
N GLU A 174 5.47 10.23 11.22
CA GLU A 174 6.67 10.20 10.37
C GLU A 174 7.09 11.60 9.93
N ILE A 175 6.14 12.40 9.42
CA ILE A 175 6.40 13.79 8.98
C ILE A 175 5.40 14.81 9.53
N THR A 176 4.26 14.38 10.06
CA THR A 176 3.19 15.26 10.56
C THR A 176 2.70 14.85 11.95
N PRO A 177 2.07 15.76 12.73
CA PRO A 177 1.39 15.39 13.97
C PRO A 177 0.31 14.31 13.76
N TYR A 178 0.01 13.56 14.82
CA TYR A 178 -0.94 12.43 14.80
C TYR A 178 -2.30 12.74 14.20
N TYR A 179 -2.87 13.90 14.49
CA TYR A 179 -4.24 14.25 14.09
C TYR A 179 -4.41 14.39 12.57
N VAL A 180 -3.31 14.52 11.82
CA VAL A 180 -3.30 14.55 10.35
C VAL A 180 -3.58 13.16 9.76
N GLY A 181 -3.38 12.10 10.54
CA GLY A 181 -3.47 10.73 10.06
C GLY A 181 -2.26 10.36 9.20
N PHE A 182 -2.49 9.62 8.12
CA PHE A 182 -1.46 9.25 7.14
C PHE A 182 -1.44 10.30 6.01
N PRO A 183 -0.44 11.19 5.92
CA PRO A 183 -0.33 12.09 4.78
C PRO A 183 -0.17 11.29 3.49
N MET A 184 -1.08 11.51 2.53
CA MET A 184 -1.07 10.84 1.22
C MET A 184 -0.89 11.86 0.10
N PHE A 185 -0.06 11.49 -0.87
CA PHE A 185 0.37 12.33 -1.98
C PHE A 185 0.12 11.59 -3.30
N PRO A 186 -1.05 11.77 -3.92
CA PRO A 186 -1.34 11.19 -5.22
C PRO A 186 -0.52 11.88 -6.32
N ILE A 187 0.03 11.08 -7.24
CA ILE A 187 0.90 11.51 -8.33
C ILE A 187 0.40 10.85 -9.60
N SER A 188 0.04 11.67 -10.59
CA SER A 188 -0.43 11.17 -11.89
C SER A 188 0.64 10.33 -12.58
N VAL A 189 0.29 9.13 -13.04
CA VAL A 189 1.21 8.28 -13.81
C VAL A 189 1.74 8.98 -15.06
N PHE A 190 0.95 9.90 -15.63
CA PHE A 190 1.35 10.70 -16.79
C PHE A 190 2.48 11.69 -16.49
N SER A 191 2.58 12.18 -15.24
CA SER A 191 3.71 13.03 -14.83
C SER A 191 5.01 12.26 -14.58
N LEU A 192 4.95 10.93 -14.59
CA LEU A 192 6.10 10.06 -14.30
C LEU A 192 6.69 9.40 -15.55
N GLN A 193 6.14 9.67 -16.74
CA GLN A 193 6.49 8.97 -18.00
C GLN A 193 8.00 8.91 -18.29
N ASP A 194 8.73 10.00 -18.02
CA ASP A 194 10.16 10.07 -18.31
C ASP A 194 11.00 9.09 -17.48
N ILE A 195 10.58 8.79 -16.24
CA ILE A 195 11.30 7.94 -15.29
C ILE A 195 10.64 6.57 -15.08
N MET A 196 9.38 6.42 -15.50
CA MET A 196 8.56 5.22 -15.29
C MET A 196 9.09 4.02 -16.09
N ASN A 197 9.07 2.83 -15.48
CA ASN A 197 9.24 1.60 -16.21
C ASN A 197 7.96 1.29 -17.00
N GLU A 198 7.99 1.48 -18.33
CA GLU A 198 6.83 1.28 -19.21
C GLU A 198 6.32 -0.17 -19.24
N ASN A 199 7.19 -1.14 -18.93
CA ASN A 199 6.80 -2.55 -18.79
C ASN A 199 6.39 -2.91 -17.36
N GLY A 200 6.52 -1.98 -16.41
CA GLY A 200 6.15 -2.13 -15.01
C GLY A 200 4.67 -1.80 -14.74
N PRO A 201 4.26 -1.82 -13.47
CA PRO A 201 2.85 -1.64 -13.11
C PRO A 201 2.31 -0.26 -13.50
N LEU A 202 3.07 0.82 -13.34
CA LEU A 202 2.61 2.16 -13.75
C LEU A 202 2.43 2.28 -15.27
N GLY A 203 3.26 1.59 -16.06
CA GLY A 203 3.11 1.53 -17.51
C GLY A 203 1.78 0.94 -17.94
N GLN A 204 1.31 -0.10 -17.24
CA GLN A 204 -0.01 -0.68 -17.46
C GLN A 204 -1.15 0.30 -17.12
N MET A 205 -0.96 1.16 -16.12
CA MET A 205 -1.96 2.16 -15.72
C MET A 205 -1.99 3.38 -16.64
N ALA A 206 -0.91 3.67 -17.36
CA ALA A 206 -0.81 4.80 -18.27
C ALA A 206 -1.54 4.59 -19.61
N VAL A 207 -2.03 3.38 -19.89
CA VAL A 207 -2.74 3.06 -21.15
C VAL A 207 -4.18 3.58 -21.10
N ASN A 208 -4.58 4.32 -22.14
CA ASN A 208 -5.98 4.69 -22.37
C ASN A 208 -6.64 3.59 -23.22
N ASN A 209 -7.42 2.72 -22.58
CA ASN A 209 -8.26 1.71 -23.24
C ASN A 209 -9.73 2.11 -23.16
#